data_AF-A0A0Q9SA18-F1
#
_entry.id   AF-A0A0Q9SA18-F1
#
_cell.length_a   1.000
_cell.length_b   1.000
_cell.length_c   1.000
_cell.angle_alpha   90.00
_cell.angle_beta   90.00
_cell.angle_gamma   90.00
#
_symmetry.space_group_name_H-M   'P 1'
#
loop_
_entity.id
_entity.type
_entity.pdbx_description
1 polymer ?
#
loop_
_entity_poly.entity_id
_entity_poly.type
_entity_poly.pdbx_seq_one_letter_code
_entity_poly.pdbx_strand_id
1 'polypeptide(L)'
;MGSFALISLIVLTLITVAIFYACLLLDFINPSALQVQLLGVILILFGVIVLLAFEGSSGYGFTFGLIGFITGVFGSFRESKRSNEEKDN
;
A
#
# COMPACT_ATOMS: atom_id res chain seq x y z
N MET A 1 -25.86 -9.15 3.91
CA MET A 1 -25.39 -8.37 2.74
C MET A 1 -24.03 -7.70 2.95
N GLY A 2 -23.62 -7.34 4.17
CA GLY A 2 -22.32 -6.67 4.44
C GLY A 2 -21.05 -7.44 4.05
N SER A 3 -21.04 -8.78 4.14
CA SER A 3 -19.83 -9.57 3.83
C SER A 3 -19.44 -9.55 2.35
N PHE A 4 -20.40 -9.58 1.41
CA PHE A 4 -20.06 -9.58 -0.02
C PHE A 4 -19.44 -8.26 -0.48
N ALA A 5 -19.98 -7.14 0.00
CA ALA A 5 -19.44 -5.82 -0.31
C ALA A 5 -18.01 -5.64 0.25
N LEU A 6 -17.78 -6.06 1.50
CA LEU A 6 -16.45 -6.03 2.10
C LEU A 6 -15.45 -6.91 1.36
N ILE A 7 -15.84 -8.15 1.02
CA ILE A 7 -14.97 -9.06 0.26
C ILE A 7 -14.65 -8.45 -1.11
N SER A 8 -15.65 -7.93 -1.83
CA SER A 8 -15.46 -7.26 -3.12
C SER A 8 -14.49 -6.08 -3.00
N LEU A 9 -14.65 -5.24 -1.97
CA LEU A 9 -13.79 -4.08 -1.73
C LEU A 9 -12.36 -4.51 -1.39
N ILE A 10 -12.18 -5.54 -0.55
CA ILE A 10 -10.85 -6.11 -0.25
C ILE A 10 -10.17 -6.59 -1.52
N VAL A 11 -10.87 -7.37 -2.35
CA VAL A 11 -10.33 -7.91 -3.60
C VAL A 11 -9.94 -6.78 -4.56
N LEU A 12 -10.79 -5.76 -4.71
CA LEU A 12 -10.52 -4.62 -5.58
C LEU A 12 -9.32 -3.80 -5.10
N THR A 13 -9.18 -3.60 -3.79
CA THR A 13 -8.00 -2.93 -3.21
C THR A 13 -6.73 -3.74 -3.46
N LEU A 14 -6.75 -5.07 -3.27
CA LEU A 14 -5.60 -5.93 -3.56
C LEU A 14 -5.20 -5.89 -5.03
N ILE A 15 -6.18 -5.92 -5.96
CA ILE A 15 -5.92 -5.77 -7.39
C ILE A 15 -5.26 -4.42 -7.68
N THR A 16 -5.77 -3.35 -7.08
CA THR A 16 -5.21 -2.00 -7.27
C THR A 16 -3.77 -1.92 -6.78
N VAL A 17 -3.47 -2.47 -5.61
CA VAL A 17 -2.10 -2.54 -5.07
C VAL A 17 -1.20 -3.39 -5.97
N ALA A 18 -1.69 -4.52 -6.47
CA ALA A 18 -0.93 -5.38 -7.39
C ALA A 18 -0.61 -4.67 -8.72
N ILE A 19 -1.58 -3.96 -9.30
CA ILE A 19 -1.37 -3.16 -10.52
C ILE A 19 -0.35 -2.05 -10.27
N PHE A 20 -0.44 -1.36 -9.13
CA PHE A 20 0.54 -0.35 -8.76
C PHE A 20 1.97 -0.91 -8.72
N TYR A 21 2.18 -2.05 -8.06
CA TYR A 21 3.48 -2.73 -8.05
C TYR A 21 3.91 -3.23 -9.42
N ALA A 22 2.99 -3.74 -10.26
CA ALA A 22 3.30 -4.15 -11.62
C ALA A 22 3.77 -2.95 -12.48
N CYS A 23 3.06 -1.82 -12.42
CA CYS A 23 3.46 -0.60 -13.12
C CYS A 23 4.79 -0.05 -12.62
N LEU A 24 5.08 -0.20 -11.32
CA LEU A 24 6.39 0.14 -10.76
C LEU A 24 7.51 -0.74 -11.30
N LEU A 25 7.30 -2.06 -11.35
CA LEU A 25 8.33 -3.02 -11.79
C LEU A 25 8.60 -2.96 -13.29
N LEU A 26 7.61 -2.53 -14.08
CA LEU A 26 7.74 -2.30 -15.52
C LEU A 26 8.26 -0.90 -15.87
N ASP A 27 8.67 -0.10 -14.87
CA ASP A 27 9.10 1.30 -15.02
C ASP A 27 8.08 2.19 -15.76
N PHE A 28 6.79 1.79 -15.77
CA PHE A 28 5.72 2.54 -16.42
C PHE A 28 5.36 3.81 -15.65
N ILE A 29 5.55 3.80 -14.33
CA ILE A 29 5.34 4.95 -13.44
C ILE A 29 6.56 5.17 -12.55
N ASN A 30 6.89 6.43 -12.27
CA ASN A 30 7.95 6.79 -11.33
C ASN A 30 7.41 7.69 -10.19
N PRO A 31 6.63 7.12 -9.24
CA PRO A 31 6.07 7.90 -8.15
C PRO A 31 7.16 8.33 -7.17
N SER A 32 6.96 9.50 -6.56
CA SER A 32 7.87 10.01 -5.53
C SER A 32 7.80 9.15 -4.26
N ALA A 33 8.86 9.20 -3.44
CA ALA A 33 8.88 8.47 -2.16
C ALA A 33 7.68 8.83 -1.28
N LEU A 34 7.33 10.11 -1.22
CA LEU A 34 6.18 10.61 -0.46
C LEU A 34 4.85 10.00 -0.96
N GLN A 35 4.67 9.80 -2.27
CA GLN A 35 3.46 9.15 -2.80
C GLN A 35 3.38 7.69 -2.38
N VAL A 36 4.51 6.97 -2.42
CA VAL A 36 4.57 5.58 -1.98
C VAL A 36 4.36 5.47 -0.46
N GLN A 37 4.93 6.37 0.32
CA GLN A 37 4.72 6.44 1.76
C GLN A 37 3.26 6.72 2.11
N LEU A 38 2.64 7.70 1.44
CA LEU A 38 1.23 8.04 1.66
C LEU A 38 0.31 6.87 1.30
N LEU A 39 0.59 6.15 0.21
CA LEU A 39 -0.13 4.92 -0.12
C LEU A 39 -0.02 3.88 1.01
N GLY A 40 1.18 3.71 1.57
CA GLY A 40 1.39 2.84 2.73
C GLY A 40 0.55 3.25 3.95
N VAL A 41 0.52 4.54 4.29
CA VAL A 41 -0.31 5.07 5.39
C VAL A 41 -1.80 4.84 5.13
N ILE A 42 -2.27 5.08 3.89
CA ILE A 42 -3.67 4.85 3.51
C ILE A 42 -4.05 3.37 3.67
N LEU A 43 -3.17 2.45 3.26
CA LEU A 43 -3.39 1.01 3.41
C LEU A 43 -3.41 0.58 4.89
N ILE A 44 -2.56 1.18 5.74
CA ILE A 44 -2.60 0.95 7.19
C ILE A 44 -3.93 1.43 7.78
N LEU A 45 -4.34 2.67 7.48
CA LEU A 45 -5.59 3.23 7.96
C LEU A 45 -6.79 2.39 7.50
N PHE A 46 -6.77 1.96 6.25
CA PHE A 46 -7.77 1.05 5.70
C PHE A 46 -7.80 -0.28 6.46
N GLY A 47 -6.64 -0.88 6.73
CA GLY A 47 -6.51 -2.10 7.53
C GLY A 47 -7.06 -1.95 8.95
N VAL A 48 -6.79 -0.82 9.61
CA VAL A 48 -7.35 -0.49 10.93
C VAL A 48 -8.87 -0.37 10.89
N ILE A 49 -9.43 0.28 9.86
CA ILE A 49 -10.88 0.37 9.68
C ILE A 49 -11.48 -1.04 9.51
N VAL A 50 -10.89 -1.89 8.67
CA VAL A 50 -11.36 -3.27 8.46
C VAL A 50 -11.30 -4.07 9.77
N LEU A 51 -10.25 -3.90 10.57
CA LEU A 51 -10.06 -4.60 11.84
C LEU A 51 -11.10 -4.19 12.88
N LEU A 52 -11.41 -2.90 12.99
CA LEU A 52 -12.32 -2.36 14.00
C LEU A 52 -13.80 -2.41 13.61
N ALA A 53 -14.11 -2.26 12.32
CA ALA A 53 -15.50 -2.14 11.85
C ALA A 53 -16.17 -3.48 11.55
N PHE A 54 -15.42 -4.57 11.41
CA PHE A 54 -15.96 -5.85 10.99
C PHE A 54 -15.45 -7.00 11.87
N GLU A 55 -16.34 -7.51 12.73
CA GLU A 55 -16.07 -8.67 13.58
C GLU A 55 -15.79 -9.92 12.73
N GLY A 56 -14.70 -10.64 13.05
CA GLY A 56 -14.28 -11.84 12.33
C GLY A 56 -13.36 -11.61 11.12
N SER A 57 -13.07 -10.37 10.75
CA SER A 57 -12.13 -10.01 9.66
C SER A 57 -10.77 -9.49 10.14
N SER A 58 -10.38 -9.83 11.38
CA SER A 58 -9.10 -9.42 11.97
C SER A 58 -7.89 -9.77 11.11
N GLY A 59 -7.91 -10.96 10.47
CA GLY A 59 -6.85 -11.40 9.57
C GLY A 59 -6.68 -10.51 8.34
N TYR A 60 -7.78 -10.04 7.74
CA TYR A 60 -7.74 -9.14 6.60
C TYR A 60 -7.20 -7.76 7.00
N GLY A 61 -7.72 -7.20 8.09
CA GLY A 61 -7.28 -5.89 8.59
C GLY A 61 -5.79 -5.87 8.95
N PHE A 62 -5.30 -6.92 9.62
CA PHE A 62 -3.88 -7.07 9.94
C PHE A 62 -3.02 -7.19 8.68
N THR A 63 -3.46 -7.97 7.69
CA THR A 63 -2.73 -8.14 6.42
C THR A 63 -2.59 -6.81 5.67
N PHE A 64 -3.65 -6.00 5.60
CA PHE A 64 -3.57 -4.65 5.00
C PHE A 64 -2.64 -3.73 5.79
N GLY A 65 -2.65 -3.81 7.12
CA GLY A 65 -1.70 -3.10 7.96
C GLY A 65 -0.25 -3.46 7.63
N LEU A 66 0.05 -4.76 7.47
CA LEU A 66 1.38 -5.23 7.13
C LEU A 66 1.82 -4.82 5.71
N ILE A 67 0.93 -4.95 4.72
CA ILE A 67 1.19 -4.50 3.34
C ILE A 67 1.47 -3.00 3.35
N GLY A 68 0.62 -2.20 3.99
CA GLY A 68 0.79 -0.75 4.07
C GLY A 68 2.09 -0.35 4.77
N PHE A 69 2.49 -1.06 5.83
CA PHE A 69 3.77 -0.86 6.49
C PHE A 69 4.95 -1.12 5.54
N ILE A 70 4.95 -2.26 4.84
CA ILE A 70 6.01 -2.59 3.87
C ILE A 70 6.06 -1.57 2.73
N THR A 71 4.90 -1.15 2.21
CA THR A 71 4.80 -0.10 1.18
C THR A 71 5.36 1.23 1.69
N GLY A 72 5.05 1.62 2.93
CA GLY A 72 5.58 2.83 3.55
C GLY A 72 7.11 2.81 3.67
N VAL A 73 7.66 1.70 4.18
CA VAL A 73 9.10 1.49 4.30
C VAL A 73 9.78 1.51 2.93
N PHE A 74 9.19 0.87 1.92
CA PHE A 74 9.70 0.88 0.55
C PHE A 74 9.79 2.30 -0.03
N GLY A 75 8.81 3.15 0.27
CA GLY A 75 8.85 4.57 -0.10
C GLY A 75 10.09 5.27 0.45
N SER A 76 10.43 5.08 1.73
CA SER A 76 11.65 5.68 2.32
C SER A 76 12.94 5.29 1.62
N PHE A 77 13.06 4.05 1.14
CA PHE A 77 14.25 3.61 0.41
C PHE A 77 14.39 4.28 -0.97
N ARG A 78 13.28 4.66 -1.61
CA ARG A 78 13.32 5.37 -2.90
C ARG A 78 13.84 6.80 -2.75
N GLU A 79 13.53 7.47 -1.66
CA GLU A 79 14.07 8.81 -1.37
C GLU A 79 15.60 8.76 -1.27
N SER A 80 16.13 7.75 -0.57
CA SER A 80 17.58 7.56 -0.38
C SER A 80 18.34 7.28 -1.69
N LYS A 81 17.71 6.63 -2.68
CA LYS A 81 18.34 6.43 -3.99
C LYS A 81 18.43 7.74 -4.77
N ARG A 82 17.36 8.52 -4.79
CA ARG A 82 17.32 9.80 -5.51
C ARG A 82 18.33 10.82 -4.95
N SER A 83 18.50 10.87 -3.63
CA SER A 83 19.48 11.78 -3.01
C SER A 83 20.95 11.43 -3.33
N ASN A 84 21.22 10.15 -3.64
CA ASN A 84 22.56 9.71 -4.03
C ASN A 84 22.83 9.99 -5.52
N GLU A 85 21.83 9.84 -6.39
CA GLU A 85 21.95 10.19 -7.82
C GLU A 85 22.11 11.71 -8.04
N GLU A 86 21.52 12.55 -7.18
CA GLU A 86 21.66 14.01 -7.26
C GLU A 86 23.02 14.52 -6.72
N LYS A 87 23.73 13.73 -5.91
CA LYS A 87 25.05 14.09 -5.36
C LYS A 87 26.23 13.70 -6.26
N ASP A 88 26.01 12.83 -7.24
CA ASP A 88 27.04 12.28 -8.13
C ASP A 88 27.02 12.93 -9.53
N ASN A 89 26.17 13.96 -9.73
CA ASN A 89 26.10 14.82 -10.91
C ASN A 89 26.52 16.26 -10.57
#